data_AF-A0AAU2P1V8-F1
#
_entry.id   AF-A0AAU2P1V8-F1
#
_cell.length_a   1.000
_cell.length_b   1.000
_cell.length_c   1.000
_cell.angle_alpha   90.00
_cell.angle_beta   90.00
_cell.angle_gamma   90.00
#
_symmetry.space_group_name_H-M   'P 1'
#
loop_
_entity.id
_entity.type
_entity.pdbx_description
1 polymer ?
#
loop_
_entity_poly.entity_id
_entity_poly.type
_entity_poly.pdbx_seq_one_letter_code
_entity_poly.pdbx_strand_id
1 'polypeptide(L)'
;MTTIVCPYCFTSDRASRLAYRCLMARTGVRGAAPCAPEPDGRWAAFTGAPAAGPAAQRGPCFDAPRGLRTGRGRAPCPACGVGTPVRVCRNCHNDLPSDYCDQSSRIIALIGPKSAGKSTYVTVLAHELRNRVGREFNAALASMGSATQQRYRVMEDDLYHRLLLPGPTQPAAMRFNDPLIFRLSTPRHGVGGLRDGSRHTALVFFDAAGEDLASAEAMDRYTAYLAAADGVILLVDPLQLRTVREQLPELAGQLPPVETAPEQIAADLAAQLRGRRRGEGKGKVTTPLAVAITKSDVLRSWLPHGSALGRPAVRAGALDDSDRIAVDQDARALLDEWDGGVLYRQLDRDFAEFSLFCLSALGSPPPAESPSDAPKSGPRPLRVEDPLLWLLGRRGLLPVRTARTARKGREPR
;
A
#
# COMPACT_ATOMS: atom_id res chain seq x y z
N MET A 1 0.68 -25.23 0.92
CA MET A 1 -0.65 -24.71 1.30
C MET A 1 -0.53 -23.21 1.46
N THR A 2 -1.44 -22.42 0.90
CA THR A 2 -1.35 -20.95 0.89
C THR A 2 -1.65 -20.39 2.28
N THR A 3 -0.65 -19.77 2.92
CA THR A 3 -0.86 -18.90 4.08
C THR A 3 -1.34 -17.55 3.57
N ILE A 4 -2.34 -16.98 4.24
CA ILE A 4 -2.86 -15.65 3.96
C ILE A 4 -2.72 -14.81 5.22
N VAL A 5 -2.59 -13.50 5.04
CA VAL A 5 -2.70 -12.55 6.14
C VAL A 5 -4.02 -11.80 5.98
N CYS A 6 -4.83 -11.71 7.03
CA CYS A 6 -6.06 -10.91 6.94
C CYS A 6 -5.71 -9.43 6.71
N PRO A 7 -6.22 -8.74 5.67
CA PRO A 7 -5.87 -7.35 5.40
C PRO A 7 -6.45 -6.38 6.44
N TYR A 8 -7.41 -6.82 7.26
CA TYR A 8 -8.08 -6.00 8.27
C TYR A 8 -7.44 -6.10 9.65
N CYS A 9 -7.11 -7.32 10.10
CA CYS A 9 -6.56 -7.57 11.46
C CYS A 9 -5.13 -8.12 11.45
N PHE A 10 -4.54 -8.33 10.27
CA PHE A 10 -3.16 -8.78 10.07
C PHE A 10 -2.79 -10.13 10.72
N THR A 11 -3.80 -10.90 11.15
CA THR A 11 -3.61 -12.27 11.61
C THR A 11 -3.37 -13.20 10.41
N SER A 12 -2.32 -14.03 10.50
CA SER A 12 -2.03 -15.06 9.50
C SER A 12 -2.85 -16.33 9.74
N ASP A 13 -3.44 -16.91 8.69
CA ASP A 13 -4.08 -18.23 8.74
C ASP A 13 -3.88 -18.98 7.42
N ARG A 14 -4.26 -20.25 7.38
CA ARG A 14 -4.26 -21.06 6.16
C ARG A 14 -5.55 -20.81 5.39
N ALA A 15 -5.44 -20.51 4.09
CA ALA A 15 -6.61 -20.24 3.25
C ALA A 15 -7.66 -21.37 3.28
N SER A 16 -7.20 -22.63 3.40
CA SER A 16 -8.06 -23.82 3.46
C SER A 16 -8.82 -24.00 4.78
N ARG A 17 -8.50 -23.23 5.83
CA ARG A 17 -9.16 -23.29 7.15
C ARG A 17 -10.21 -22.23 7.34
N LEU A 18 -10.29 -21.25 6.43
CA LEU A 18 -11.24 -20.16 6.55
C LEU A 18 -12.68 -20.66 6.45
N ALA A 19 -13.54 -20.10 7.29
CA ALA A 19 -14.97 -20.27 7.16
C ALA A 19 -15.49 -19.52 5.92
N TYR A 20 -16.72 -19.82 5.53
CA TYR A 20 -17.44 -19.17 4.43
C TYR A 20 -18.65 -18.41 4.97
N ARG A 21 -19.02 -17.30 4.32
CA ARG A 21 -20.22 -16.53 4.66
C ARG A 21 -21.33 -16.75 3.64
N CYS A 22 -22.51 -17.15 4.11
CA CYS A 22 -23.70 -17.17 3.29
C CYS A 22 -24.05 -15.74 2.84
N LEU A 23 -24.27 -15.53 1.54
CA LEU A 23 -24.66 -14.21 1.00
C LEU A 23 -26.16 -13.93 1.13
N MET A 24 -26.93 -14.86 1.71
CA MET A 24 -28.39 -14.79 1.85
C MET A 24 -29.10 -14.51 0.51
N ALA A 25 -28.47 -14.94 -0.59
CA ALA A 25 -28.96 -14.67 -1.93
C ALA A 25 -30.27 -15.42 -2.20
N ARG A 26 -31.21 -14.76 -2.87
CA ARG A 26 -32.55 -15.29 -3.16
C ARG A 26 -32.61 -16.33 -4.30
N THR A 27 -31.49 -16.61 -4.96
CA THR A 27 -31.49 -17.18 -6.33
C THR A 27 -30.83 -18.55 -6.49
N GLY A 28 -30.44 -19.25 -5.42
CA GLY A 28 -29.46 -20.31 -5.61
C GLY A 28 -29.98 -21.72 -5.95
N VAL A 29 -31.18 -22.12 -5.50
CA VAL A 29 -31.70 -23.49 -5.72
C VAL A 29 -33.24 -23.44 -5.76
N ARG A 30 -33.88 -24.09 -6.74
CA ARG A 30 -35.35 -24.19 -6.81
C ARG A 30 -35.90 -24.74 -5.48
N GLY A 31 -36.66 -23.92 -4.75
CA GLY A 31 -37.33 -24.30 -3.50
C GLY A 31 -36.57 -24.00 -2.19
N ALA A 32 -35.33 -23.49 -2.23
CA ALA A 32 -34.60 -23.13 -1.00
C ALA A 32 -34.94 -21.70 -0.55
N ALA A 33 -35.40 -21.55 0.69
CA ALA A 33 -35.59 -20.24 1.32
C ALA A 33 -34.23 -19.56 1.58
N PRO A 34 -34.11 -18.23 1.43
CA PRO A 34 -32.91 -17.51 1.82
C PRO A 34 -32.64 -17.68 3.33
N CYS A 35 -31.37 -17.86 3.71
CA CYS A 35 -30.99 -17.82 5.12
C CYS A 35 -31.34 -16.46 5.74
N ALA A 36 -31.82 -16.48 6.98
CA ALA A 36 -31.95 -15.26 7.78
C ALA A 36 -30.56 -14.73 8.18
N PRO A 37 -30.41 -13.41 8.36
CA PRO A 37 -29.19 -12.86 8.96
C PRO A 37 -29.10 -13.26 10.43
N GLU A 38 -27.86 -13.39 10.91
CA GLU A 38 -27.52 -13.72 12.31
C GLU A 38 -26.62 -12.61 12.90
N PRO A 39 -26.73 -12.33 14.20
CA PRO A 39 -25.82 -11.40 14.87
C PRO A 39 -24.37 -11.92 14.84
N ASP A 40 -23.44 -11.12 14.30
CA ASP A 40 -22.01 -11.43 14.30
C ASP A 40 -21.27 -10.60 15.36
N GLY A 41 -21.28 -11.10 16.60
CA GLY A 41 -20.68 -10.42 17.75
C GLY A 41 -19.17 -10.21 17.63
N ARG A 42 -18.44 -11.11 16.95
CA ARG A 42 -16.98 -10.96 16.76
C ARG A 42 -16.66 -9.86 15.76
N TRP A 43 -17.41 -9.81 14.66
CA TRP A 43 -17.26 -8.71 13.71
C TRP A 43 -17.66 -7.38 14.35
N ALA A 44 -18.79 -7.34 15.05
CA ALA A 44 -19.27 -6.15 15.73
C ALA A 44 -18.25 -5.60 16.74
N ALA A 45 -17.67 -6.46 17.56
CA ALA A 45 -16.59 -6.09 18.49
C ALA A 45 -15.35 -5.55 17.75
N PHE A 46 -14.97 -6.16 16.62
CA PHE A 46 -13.80 -5.73 15.86
C PHE A 46 -13.99 -4.38 15.15
N THR A 47 -15.20 -4.11 14.63
CA THR A 47 -15.54 -2.86 13.92
C THR A 47 -16.20 -1.82 14.80
N GLY A 48 -16.28 -2.04 16.12
CA GLY A 48 -16.99 -1.17 17.06
C GLY A 48 -18.47 -0.94 16.68
N ALA A 49 -19.06 -1.83 15.88
CA ALA A 49 -20.46 -1.71 15.50
C ALA A 49 -21.35 -2.15 16.67
N PRO A 50 -22.52 -1.52 16.90
CA PRO A 50 -23.44 -1.97 17.93
C PRO A 50 -23.86 -3.42 17.68
N ALA A 51 -23.62 -4.30 18.66
CA ALA A 51 -23.86 -5.74 18.51
C ALA A 51 -25.32 -6.09 18.20
N ALA A 52 -26.27 -5.29 18.69
CA ALA A 52 -27.70 -5.41 18.41
C ALA A 52 -28.17 -4.60 17.19
N GLY A 53 -27.27 -3.88 16.52
CA GLY A 53 -27.60 -3.03 15.38
C GLY A 53 -27.74 -3.80 14.06
N PRO A 54 -28.47 -3.26 13.06
CA PRO A 54 -28.65 -3.90 11.76
C PRO A 54 -27.34 -4.14 11.01
N ALA A 55 -26.28 -3.35 11.28
CA ALA A 55 -24.95 -3.56 10.69
C ALA A 55 -24.27 -4.86 11.20
N ALA A 56 -24.56 -5.29 12.43
CA ALA A 56 -24.02 -6.52 13.01
C ALA A 56 -24.77 -7.77 12.53
N GLN A 57 -25.93 -7.61 11.87
CA GLN A 57 -26.69 -8.70 11.28
C GLN A 57 -26.05 -9.10 9.94
N ARG A 58 -25.38 -10.25 9.93
CA ARG A 58 -24.64 -10.75 8.76
C ARG A 58 -25.13 -12.13 8.36
N GLY A 59 -24.77 -12.57 7.16
CA GLY A 59 -25.08 -13.94 6.76
C GLY A 59 -24.38 -14.98 7.64
N PRO A 60 -24.99 -16.16 7.87
CA PRO A 60 -24.42 -17.23 8.67
C PRO A 60 -23.03 -17.65 8.18
N CYS A 61 -22.13 -17.92 9.12
CA CYS A 61 -20.80 -18.47 8.85
C CYS A 61 -20.82 -19.98 8.97
N PHE A 62 -20.10 -20.67 8.09
CA PHE A 62 -19.99 -22.13 8.12
C PHE A 62 -18.61 -22.60 7.69
N ASP A 63 -18.17 -23.74 8.21
CA ASP A 63 -16.87 -24.31 7.87
C ASP A 63 -16.82 -24.84 6.43
N ALA A 64 -15.63 -24.89 5.86
CA ALA A 64 -15.41 -25.44 4.53
C ALA A 64 -15.88 -26.91 4.46
N PRO A 65 -16.68 -27.31 3.45
CA PRO A 65 -17.15 -28.68 3.33
C PRO A 65 -15.99 -29.67 3.16
N ARG A 66 -16.13 -30.86 3.77
CA ARG A 66 -15.14 -31.95 3.65
C ARG A 66 -15.02 -32.35 2.17
N GLY A 67 -13.87 -32.09 1.56
CA GLY A 67 -13.61 -32.38 0.14
C GLY A 67 -13.21 -31.17 -0.70
N LEU A 68 -13.50 -29.94 -0.25
CA LEU A 68 -13.01 -28.69 -0.86
C LEU A 68 -11.53 -28.44 -0.50
N ARG A 69 -10.65 -29.42 -0.74
CA ARG A 69 -9.28 -29.49 -0.21
C ARG A 69 -8.34 -28.41 -0.74
N THR A 70 -8.70 -27.74 -1.84
CA THR A 70 -7.85 -26.72 -2.47
C THR A 70 -8.11 -25.30 -1.96
N GLY A 71 -9.15 -25.09 -1.15
CA GLY A 71 -9.55 -23.76 -0.67
C GLY A 71 -9.98 -22.79 -1.79
N ARG A 72 -10.01 -23.25 -3.05
CA ARG A 72 -10.41 -22.47 -4.23
C ARG A 72 -11.87 -22.77 -4.57
N GLY A 73 -12.61 -21.74 -4.95
CA GLY A 73 -13.98 -21.86 -5.45
C GLY A 73 -15.06 -21.56 -4.41
N ARG A 74 -16.31 -21.85 -4.80
CA ARG A 74 -17.51 -21.55 -4.02
C ARG A 74 -17.87 -22.72 -3.11
N ALA A 75 -18.25 -22.44 -1.87
CA ALA A 75 -18.78 -23.45 -0.95
C ALA A 75 -20.31 -23.32 -0.86
N PRO A 76 -21.08 -24.40 -1.05
CA PRO A 76 -22.53 -24.37 -0.85
C PRO A 76 -22.85 -24.18 0.64
N CYS A 77 -23.71 -23.23 0.95
CA CYS A 77 -24.22 -23.06 2.31
C CYS A 77 -24.98 -24.32 2.76
N PRO A 78 -24.72 -24.87 3.95
CA PRO A 78 -25.40 -26.08 4.42
C PRO A 78 -26.91 -25.89 4.66
N ALA A 79 -27.37 -24.65 4.86
CA ALA A 79 -28.78 -24.35 5.11
C ALA A 79 -29.59 -24.09 3.82
N CYS A 80 -29.10 -23.20 2.94
CA CYS A 80 -29.82 -22.82 1.72
C CYS A 80 -29.26 -23.41 0.42
N GLY A 81 -28.14 -24.15 0.47
CA GLY A 81 -27.49 -24.76 -0.69
C GLY A 81 -26.75 -23.79 -1.62
N VAL A 82 -26.89 -22.48 -1.43
CA VAL A 82 -26.30 -21.48 -2.35
C VAL A 82 -24.77 -21.40 -2.21
N GLY A 83 -24.06 -21.50 -3.33
CA GLY A 83 -22.60 -21.40 -3.39
C GLY A 83 -22.05 -19.99 -3.18
N THR A 84 -21.27 -19.79 -2.11
CA THR A 84 -20.59 -18.52 -1.80
C THR A 84 -19.08 -18.59 -2.03
N PRO A 85 -18.47 -17.57 -2.66
CA PRO A 85 -17.01 -17.44 -2.74
C PRO A 85 -16.42 -16.67 -1.55
N VAL A 86 -17.26 -16.10 -0.67
CA VAL A 86 -16.83 -15.22 0.40
C VAL A 86 -16.31 -16.04 1.58
N ARG A 87 -15.02 -15.88 1.84
CA ARG A 87 -14.32 -16.47 2.98
C ARG A 87 -14.23 -15.46 4.11
N VAL A 88 -14.19 -15.95 5.33
CA VAL A 88 -14.27 -15.14 6.55
C VAL A 88 -13.01 -15.32 7.38
N CYS A 89 -12.43 -14.20 7.83
CA CYS A 89 -11.33 -14.24 8.78
C CYS A 89 -11.81 -14.82 10.12
N ARG A 90 -11.14 -15.85 10.63
CA ARG A 90 -11.53 -16.53 11.88
C ARG A 90 -11.26 -15.70 13.15
N ASN A 91 -10.43 -14.66 13.04
CA ASN A 91 -10.13 -13.75 14.14
C ASN A 91 -11.13 -12.59 14.19
N CYS A 92 -11.19 -11.76 13.14
CA CYS A 92 -12.02 -10.56 13.12
C CYS A 92 -13.38 -10.70 12.42
N HIS A 93 -13.71 -11.87 11.87
CA HIS A 93 -14.94 -12.14 11.13
C HIS A 93 -15.22 -11.22 9.92
N ASN A 94 -14.23 -10.48 9.44
CA ASN A 94 -14.35 -9.74 8.19
C ASN A 94 -14.42 -10.67 6.98
N ASP A 95 -15.23 -10.25 6.00
CA ASP A 95 -15.34 -10.89 4.70
C ASP A 95 -14.10 -10.56 3.89
N LEU A 96 -13.40 -11.59 3.46
CA LEU A 96 -12.23 -11.47 2.61
C LEU A 96 -12.69 -11.44 1.15
N PRO A 97 -12.18 -10.50 0.33
CA PRO A 97 -12.49 -10.49 -1.09
C PRO A 97 -12.20 -11.85 -1.74
N SER A 98 -13.09 -12.34 -2.60
CA SER A 98 -13.08 -13.73 -3.10
C SER A 98 -11.72 -14.18 -3.64
N ASP A 99 -11.03 -13.30 -4.36
CA ASP A 99 -9.77 -13.63 -5.03
C ASP A 99 -8.55 -13.42 -4.12
N TYR A 100 -8.73 -12.78 -2.95
CA TYR A 100 -7.65 -12.42 -2.04
C TYR A 100 -6.92 -13.67 -1.54
N CYS A 101 -7.69 -14.69 -1.21
CA CYS A 101 -7.20 -15.91 -0.60
C CYS A 101 -6.68 -16.94 -1.62
N ASP A 102 -6.82 -16.69 -2.93
CA ASP A 102 -6.36 -17.59 -4.00
C ASP A 102 -5.02 -17.18 -4.62
N GLN A 103 -4.46 -16.06 -4.17
CA GLN A 103 -3.22 -15.47 -4.67
C GLN A 103 -2.26 -15.14 -3.52
N SER A 104 -0.99 -14.87 -3.85
CA SER A 104 -0.07 -14.34 -2.85
C SER A 104 -0.48 -12.91 -2.48
N SER A 105 -0.74 -12.67 -1.20
CA SER A 105 -0.91 -11.33 -0.64
C SER A 105 0.45 -10.71 -0.37
N ARG A 106 0.58 -9.41 -0.66
CA ARG A 106 1.71 -8.58 -0.27
C ARG A 106 1.20 -7.35 0.46
N ILE A 107 1.64 -7.19 1.69
CA ILE A 107 1.30 -6.03 2.50
C ILE A 107 2.43 -5.02 2.33
N ILE A 108 2.08 -3.85 1.80
CA ILE A 108 3.03 -2.74 1.65
C ILE A 108 2.66 -1.70 2.68
N ALA A 109 3.50 -1.56 3.71
CA ALA A 109 3.25 -0.58 4.74
C ALA A 109 3.53 0.84 4.23
N LEU A 110 2.61 1.76 4.41
CA LEU A 110 2.81 3.18 4.09
C LEU A 110 2.87 4.01 5.36
N ILE A 111 4.06 4.53 5.67
CA ILE A 111 4.35 5.28 6.90
C ILE A 111 4.83 6.69 6.54
N GLY A 112 4.57 7.66 7.39
CA GLY A 112 5.03 9.04 7.24
C GLY A 112 4.12 10.02 7.99
N PRO A 113 4.55 11.28 8.17
CA PRO A 113 3.76 12.30 8.85
C PRO A 113 2.43 12.58 8.10
N LYS A 114 1.48 13.25 8.75
CA LYS A 114 0.20 13.64 8.15
C LYS A 114 0.43 14.53 6.92
N SER A 115 1.37 15.45 7.00
CA SER A 115 1.73 16.37 5.91
C SER A 115 2.40 15.72 4.69
N ALA A 116 2.92 14.49 4.79
CA ALA A 116 3.65 13.84 3.70
C ALA A 116 2.79 13.46 2.47
N GLY A 117 1.46 13.55 2.59
CA GLY A 117 0.54 13.34 1.46
C GLY A 117 0.25 11.86 1.16
N LYS A 118 0.18 10.99 2.18
CA LYS A 118 -0.08 9.54 2.05
C LYS A 118 -1.31 9.22 1.19
N SER A 119 -2.44 9.86 1.47
CA SER A 119 -3.68 9.65 0.72
C SER A 119 -3.53 10.06 -0.75
N THR A 120 -2.94 11.24 -1.02
CA THR A 120 -2.60 11.69 -2.39
C THR A 120 -1.66 10.72 -3.09
N TYR A 121 -0.61 10.25 -2.39
CA TYR A 121 0.34 9.28 -2.91
C TYR A 121 -0.35 7.99 -3.36
N VAL A 122 -1.22 7.41 -2.53
CA VAL A 122 -1.93 6.17 -2.87
C VAL A 122 -2.90 6.37 -4.04
N THR A 123 -3.64 7.49 -4.08
CA THR A 123 -4.57 7.80 -5.18
C THR A 123 -3.82 7.85 -6.52
N VAL A 124 -2.75 8.64 -6.56
CA VAL A 124 -1.95 8.87 -7.76
C VAL A 124 -1.20 7.60 -8.17
N LEU A 125 -0.60 6.88 -7.21
CA LEU A 125 0.07 5.60 -7.48
C LEU A 125 -0.88 4.58 -8.12
N ALA A 126 -2.08 4.42 -7.57
CA ALA A 126 -3.06 3.50 -8.13
C ALA A 126 -3.58 3.96 -9.50
N HIS A 127 -3.69 5.27 -9.73
CA HIS A 127 -4.06 5.83 -11.04
C HIS A 127 -2.97 5.53 -12.07
N GLU A 128 -1.71 5.79 -11.74
CA GLU A 128 -0.56 5.51 -12.63
C GLU A 128 -0.45 4.01 -12.94
N LEU A 129 -0.65 3.13 -11.96
CA LEU A 129 -0.64 1.67 -12.13
C LEU A 129 -1.80 1.16 -13.00
N ARG A 130 -2.95 1.83 -13.02
CA ARG A 130 -4.07 1.51 -13.93
C ARG A 130 -3.83 1.98 -15.35
N ASN A 131 -3.09 3.07 -15.48
CA ASN A 131 -2.91 3.79 -16.73
C ASN A 131 -1.48 3.62 -17.26
N ARG A 132 -0.64 4.64 -17.11
CA ARG A 132 0.70 4.71 -17.73
C ARG A 132 1.58 3.53 -17.35
N VAL A 133 1.79 3.30 -16.05
CA VAL A 133 2.70 2.26 -15.54
C VAL A 133 2.14 0.87 -15.84
N GLY A 134 0.80 0.70 -15.76
CA GLY A 134 0.14 -0.53 -16.18
C GLY A 134 0.47 -0.88 -17.63
N ARG A 135 0.37 0.09 -18.55
CA ARG A 135 0.74 -0.09 -19.96
C ARG A 135 2.23 -0.42 -20.13
N GLU A 136 3.11 0.27 -19.44
CA GLU A 136 4.57 0.07 -19.54
C GLU A 136 4.99 -1.34 -19.11
N PHE A 137 4.38 -1.89 -18.06
CA PHE A 137 4.71 -3.22 -17.52
C PHE A 137 3.77 -4.34 -17.98
N ASN A 138 2.84 -4.05 -18.90
CA ASN A 138 1.74 -4.94 -19.30
C ASN A 138 1.01 -5.53 -18.07
N ALA A 139 0.77 -4.66 -17.09
CA ALA A 139 0.16 -4.98 -15.81
C ALA A 139 -1.25 -4.41 -15.72
N ALA A 140 -2.11 -5.06 -14.92
CA ALA A 140 -3.46 -4.60 -14.65
C ALA A 140 -3.72 -4.50 -13.14
N LEU A 141 -4.25 -3.37 -12.69
CA LEU A 141 -4.63 -3.14 -11.31
C LEU A 141 -6.16 -3.11 -11.17
N ALA A 142 -6.72 -3.95 -10.31
CA ALA A 142 -8.16 -3.98 -10.03
C ALA A 142 -8.44 -3.85 -8.53
N SER A 143 -9.43 -3.04 -8.14
CA SER A 143 -9.90 -3.01 -6.74
C SER A 143 -10.49 -4.35 -6.32
N MET A 144 -10.24 -4.78 -5.09
CA MET A 144 -10.78 -6.00 -4.52
C MET A 144 -11.89 -5.67 -3.52
N GLY A 145 -13.13 -5.98 -3.88
CA GLY A 145 -14.31 -5.69 -3.08
C GLY A 145 -14.89 -4.29 -3.34
N SER A 146 -16.19 -4.15 -3.01
CA SER A 146 -16.96 -2.92 -3.28
C SER A 146 -16.49 -1.74 -2.42
N ALA A 147 -16.06 -1.98 -1.19
CA ALA A 147 -15.57 -0.92 -0.29
C ALA A 147 -14.32 -0.22 -0.86
N THR A 148 -13.29 -0.99 -1.26
CA THR A 148 -12.11 -0.41 -1.92
C THR A 148 -12.47 0.26 -3.25
N GLN A 149 -13.35 -0.36 -4.05
CA GLN A 149 -13.76 0.22 -5.33
C GLN A 149 -14.43 1.58 -5.15
N GLN A 150 -15.39 1.69 -4.22
CA GLN A 150 -16.11 2.93 -3.97
C GLN A 150 -15.20 4.00 -3.38
N ARG A 151 -14.39 3.65 -2.36
CA ARG A 151 -13.47 4.59 -1.72
C ARG A 151 -12.45 5.15 -2.72
N TYR A 152 -11.86 4.27 -3.54
CA TYR A 152 -10.91 4.71 -4.55
C TYR A 152 -11.56 5.58 -5.63
N ARG A 153 -12.78 5.26 -6.08
CA ARG A 153 -13.51 6.09 -7.05
C ARG A 153 -13.71 7.52 -6.55
N VAL A 154 -14.10 7.68 -5.29
CA VAL A 154 -14.26 9.01 -4.68
C VAL A 154 -12.92 9.74 -4.60
N MET A 155 -11.87 9.06 -4.13
CA MET A 155 -10.51 9.64 -4.06
C MET A 155 -9.98 10.07 -5.43
N GLU A 156 -10.22 9.27 -6.47
CA GLU A 156 -9.82 9.55 -7.85
C GLU A 156 -10.63 10.71 -8.44
N ASP A 157 -11.96 10.72 -8.25
CA ASP A 157 -12.85 11.78 -8.72
C ASP A 157 -12.54 13.13 -8.07
N ASP A 158 -12.36 13.15 -6.75
CA ASP A 158 -11.95 14.34 -6.02
C ASP A 158 -10.65 14.90 -6.60
N LEU A 159 -9.62 14.05 -6.78
CA LEU A 159 -8.29 14.51 -7.16
C LEU A 159 -8.15 14.88 -8.64
N TYR A 160 -8.73 14.10 -9.56
CA TYR A 160 -8.52 14.27 -11.00
C TYR A 160 -9.65 15.01 -11.73
N HIS A 161 -10.88 14.98 -11.20
CA HIS A 161 -12.02 15.64 -11.83
C HIS A 161 -12.42 16.91 -11.10
N ARG A 162 -12.50 16.87 -9.77
CA ARG A 162 -12.88 18.03 -8.96
C ARG A 162 -11.68 18.89 -8.56
N LEU A 163 -10.46 18.38 -8.77
CA LEU A 163 -9.20 19.04 -8.41
C LEU A 163 -9.15 19.42 -6.93
N LEU A 164 -9.63 18.53 -6.06
CA LEU A 164 -9.62 18.67 -4.62
C LEU A 164 -8.59 17.71 -4.04
N LEU A 165 -7.72 18.23 -3.18
CA LEU A 165 -6.85 17.38 -2.39
C LEU A 165 -7.68 16.65 -1.32
N PRO A 166 -7.29 15.43 -0.94
CA PRO A 166 -7.91 14.77 0.20
C PRO A 166 -7.84 15.69 1.43
N GLY A 167 -9.00 15.98 2.03
CA GLY A 167 -9.03 16.72 3.29
C GLY A 167 -8.23 15.99 4.39
N PRO A 168 -7.90 16.67 5.50
CA PRO A 168 -7.23 16.01 6.62
C PRO A 168 -8.00 14.74 6.99
N THR A 169 -7.30 13.60 6.95
CA THR A 169 -7.88 12.30 7.25
C THR A 169 -8.52 12.40 8.63
N GLN A 170 -9.85 12.29 8.72
CA GLN A 170 -10.54 12.43 10.00
C GLN A 170 -9.92 11.48 11.03
N PRO A 171 -9.78 11.91 12.30
CA PRO A 171 -9.25 11.07 13.37
C PRO A 171 -9.89 9.68 13.37
N ALA A 172 -9.05 8.66 13.56
CA ALA A 172 -9.43 7.24 13.53
C ALA A 172 -10.51 6.85 14.57
N ALA A 173 -10.93 7.79 15.42
CA ALA A 173 -11.96 7.62 16.43
C ALA A 173 -13.38 7.40 15.87
N MET A 174 -13.67 7.69 14.59
CA MET A 174 -15.05 7.58 14.08
C MET A 174 -15.32 6.58 12.97
N ARG A 175 -14.34 6.08 12.20
CA ARG A 175 -14.53 4.97 11.25
C ARG A 175 -13.24 4.19 11.07
N PHE A 176 -13.27 2.90 11.38
CA PHE A 176 -12.17 1.98 11.12
C PHE A 176 -11.73 2.10 9.65
N ASN A 177 -10.50 2.57 9.41
CA ASN A 177 -9.97 2.71 8.05
C ASN A 177 -9.87 1.34 7.38
N ASP A 178 -10.84 1.03 6.50
CA ASP A 178 -10.77 -0.14 5.66
C ASP A 178 -9.55 -0.03 4.73
N PRO A 179 -8.67 -1.03 4.68
CA PRO A 179 -7.52 -1.02 3.77
C PRO A 179 -7.98 -0.90 2.31
N LEU A 180 -7.18 -0.22 1.50
CA LEU A 180 -7.34 -0.28 0.05
C LEU A 180 -6.64 -1.55 -0.44
N ILE A 181 -7.43 -2.49 -0.96
CA ILE A 181 -6.95 -3.78 -1.44
C ILE A 181 -7.05 -3.83 -2.95
N PHE A 182 -5.91 -3.95 -3.63
CA PHE A 182 -5.85 -4.04 -5.08
C PHE A 182 -5.24 -5.38 -5.52
N ARG A 183 -5.73 -5.95 -6.62
CA ARG A 183 -5.11 -7.06 -7.33
C ARG A 183 -4.23 -6.50 -8.44
N LEU A 184 -2.92 -6.62 -8.29
CA LEU A 184 -1.96 -6.39 -9.36
C LEU A 184 -1.75 -7.68 -10.15
N SER A 185 -1.98 -7.63 -11.45
CA SER A 185 -1.73 -8.73 -12.38
C SER A 185 -0.55 -8.37 -13.25
N THR A 186 0.50 -9.18 -13.25
CA THR A 186 1.66 -9.00 -14.11
C THR A 186 1.86 -10.19 -15.03
N PRO A 187 2.46 -10.02 -16.22
CA PRO A 187 2.78 -11.12 -17.10
C PRO A 187 3.76 -12.08 -16.43
N ARG A 188 3.56 -13.37 -16.66
CA ARG A 188 4.50 -14.42 -16.31
C ARG A 188 4.89 -15.14 -17.59
N HIS A 189 6.11 -14.87 -18.05
CA HIS A 189 6.69 -15.64 -19.14
C HIS A 189 7.06 -17.04 -18.66
N GLY A 190 6.58 -18.04 -19.39
CA GLY A 190 6.96 -19.43 -19.14
C GLY A 190 8.43 -19.65 -19.51
N VAL A 191 9.16 -20.43 -18.71
CA VAL A 191 10.50 -20.89 -19.08
C VAL A 191 10.36 -22.26 -19.74
N GLY A 192 11.00 -22.47 -20.90
CA GLY A 192 11.09 -23.77 -21.55
C GLY A 192 9.78 -24.29 -22.16
N GLY A 193 9.04 -23.45 -22.89
CA GLY A 193 7.86 -23.88 -23.67
C GLY A 193 6.54 -24.00 -22.87
N LEU A 194 6.54 -23.64 -21.58
CA LEU A 194 5.31 -23.47 -20.80
C LEU A 194 4.55 -22.23 -21.27
N ARG A 195 3.20 -22.29 -21.27
CA ARG A 195 2.33 -21.17 -21.67
C ARG A 195 2.57 -19.95 -20.78
N ASP A 196 2.57 -18.78 -21.42
CA ASP A 196 2.48 -17.49 -20.74
C ASP A 196 1.20 -17.44 -19.88
N GLY A 197 1.32 -16.81 -18.71
CA GLY A 197 0.21 -16.65 -17.78
C GLY A 197 0.30 -15.33 -17.02
N SER A 198 -0.56 -15.13 -16.03
CA SER A 198 -0.52 -13.98 -15.14
C SER A 198 -0.12 -14.37 -13.73
N ARG A 199 0.75 -13.57 -13.10
CA ARG A 199 0.95 -13.58 -11.65
C ARG A 199 0.01 -12.56 -11.06
N HIS A 200 -0.79 -12.97 -10.08
CA HIS A 200 -1.64 -12.06 -9.32
C HIS A 200 -1.08 -11.86 -7.92
N THR A 201 -1.01 -10.61 -7.51
CA THR A 201 -0.53 -10.19 -6.20
C THR A 201 -1.56 -9.24 -5.60
N ALA A 202 -2.04 -9.54 -4.40
CA ALA A 202 -2.82 -8.55 -3.65
C ALA A 202 -1.87 -7.51 -3.06
N LEU A 203 -2.09 -6.23 -3.33
CA LEU A 203 -1.46 -5.09 -2.68
C LEU A 203 -2.43 -4.54 -1.65
N VAL A 204 -1.98 -4.42 -0.40
CA VAL A 204 -2.77 -3.86 0.69
C VAL A 204 -2.11 -2.56 1.13
N PHE A 205 -2.80 -1.44 0.91
CA PHE A 205 -2.41 -0.14 1.43
C PHE A 205 -3.31 0.20 2.62
N PHE A 206 -2.69 0.34 3.79
CA PHE A 206 -3.38 0.78 4.99
C PHE A 206 -2.83 2.14 5.39
N ASP A 207 -3.70 3.15 5.32
CA ASP A 207 -3.41 4.50 5.79
C ASP A 207 -3.65 4.53 7.29
N ALA A 208 -2.59 4.29 8.05
CA ALA A 208 -2.55 4.66 9.45
C ALA A 208 -2.48 6.19 9.46
N ALA A 209 -3.63 6.85 9.67
CA ALA A 209 -3.68 8.29 9.87
C ALA A 209 -2.62 8.64 10.93
N GLY A 210 -1.64 9.44 10.50
CA GLY A 210 -0.24 9.27 10.87
C GLY A 210 0.18 9.59 12.30
N GLU A 211 -0.69 9.52 13.31
CA GLU A 211 -0.32 9.88 14.70
C GLU A 211 -1.39 9.53 15.75
N ASP A 212 -2.62 9.15 15.38
CA ASP A 212 -3.69 8.98 16.38
C ASP A 212 -3.80 7.51 16.82
N LEU A 213 -2.72 7.03 17.45
CA LEU A 213 -2.66 5.75 18.15
C LEU A 213 -3.03 5.94 19.63
N ALA A 214 -4.02 6.79 19.90
CA ALA A 214 -4.44 7.12 21.26
C ALA A 214 -5.04 5.93 22.02
N SER A 215 -5.54 4.91 21.31
CA SER A 215 -6.04 3.68 21.93
C SER A 215 -5.07 2.50 21.79
N ALA A 216 -5.07 1.62 22.78
CA ALA A 216 -4.28 0.39 22.78
C ALA A 216 -4.62 -0.50 21.57
N GLU A 217 -5.89 -0.56 21.17
CA GLU A 217 -6.35 -1.36 20.02
C GLU A 217 -5.83 -0.82 18.67
N ALA A 218 -5.77 0.51 18.53
CA ALA A 218 -5.22 1.14 17.33
C ALA A 218 -3.71 0.87 17.22
N MET A 219 -2.99 0.99 18.35
CA MET A 219 -1.57 0.66 18.45
C MET A 219 -1.28 -0.82 18.14
N ASP A 220 -2.06 -1.73 18.69
CA ASP A 220 -1.90 -3.17 18.46
C ASP A 220 -2.11 -3.53 16.98
N ARG A 221 -3.10 -2.91 16.34
CA ARG A 221 -3.39 -3.11 14.92
C ARG A 221 -2.31 -2.52 14.03
N TYR A 222 -1.84 -1.32 14.33
CA TYR A 222 -0.71 -0.68 13.63
C TYR A 222 0.56 -1.54 13.73
N THR A 223 0.86 -2.04 14.92
CA THR A 223 1.99 -2.95 15.14
C THR A 223 1.79 -4.27 14.40
N ALA A 224 0.56 -4.79 14.32
CA ALA A 224 0.26 -6.03 13.58
C ALA A 224 0.40 -5.83 12.07
N TYR A 225 -0.02 -4.68 11.56
CA TYR A 225 0.17 -4.26 10.18
C TYR A 225 1.64 -4.23 9.80
N LEU A 226 2.48 -3.53 10.58
CA LEU A 226 3.92 -3.45 10.34
C LEU A 226 4.59 -4.82 10.39
N ALA A 227 4.24 -5.65 11.38
CA ALA A 227 4.79 -6.99 11.50
C ALA A 227 4.44 -7.89 10.31
N ALA A 228 3.30 -7.65 9.66
CA ALA A 228 2.86 -8.39 8.49
C ALA A 228 3.37 -7.82 7.15
N ALA A 229 4.06 -6.68 7.17
CA ALA A 229 4.52 -6.00 5.96
C ALA A 229 5.65 -6.75 5.25
N ASP A 230 5.47 -6.99 3.95
CA ASP A 230 6.50 -7.57 3.06
C ASP A 230 7.51 -6.52 2.58
N GLY A 231 7.17 -5.25 2.73
CA GLY A 231 7.98 -4.08 2.44
C GLY A 231 7.32 -2.83 3.01
N VAL A 232 8.12 -1.81 3.28
CA VAL A 232 7.65 -0.53 3.83
C VAL A 232 8.02 0.60 2.89
N ILE A 233 7.10 1.54 2.68
CA ILE A 233 7.33 2.83 2.05
C ILE A 233 7.23 3.88 3.16
N LEU A 234 8.34 4.52 3.48
CA LEU A 234 8.40 5.67 4.38
C LEU A 234 8.39 6.95 3.54
N LEU A 235 7.30 7.71 3.62
CA LEU A 235 7.20 9.03 3.02
C LEU A 235 7.85 10.06 3.95
N VAL A 236 8.79 10.81 3.41
CA VAL A 236 9.48 11.90 4.08
C VAL A 236 9.00 13.20 3.46
N ASP A 237 8.37 14.06 4.26
CA ASP A 237 8.04 15.41 3.80
C ASP A 237 9.26 16.32 3.99
N PRO A 238 9.87 16.84 2.93
CA PRO A 238 11.03 17.73 3.05
C PRO A 238 10.69 19.01 3.83
N LEU A 239 9.42 19.43 3.86
CA LEU A 239 8.97 20.60 4.62
C LEU A 239 8.96 20.39 6.15
N GLN A 240 9.29 19.18 6.62
CA GLN A 240 9.50 18.88 8.04
C GLN A 240 10.97 19.07 8.46
N LEU A 241 11.90 19.18 7.49
CA LEU A 241 13.31 19.44 7.76
C LEU A 241 13.54 20.93 7.98
N ARG A 242 14.16 21.29 9.11
CA ARG A 242 14.39 22.68 9.50
C ARG A 242 15.11 23.50 8.42
N THR A 243 16.21 22.97 7.89
CA THR A 243 17.03 23.63 6.86
C THR A 243 16.21 23.93 5.61
N VAL A 244 15.34 23.00 5.18
CA VAL A 244 14.46 23.20 4.02
C VAL A 244 13.44 24.31 4.29
N ARG A 245 12.85 24.34 5.49
CA ARG A 245 11.87 25.38 5.88
C ARG A 245 12.50 26.78 5.90
N GLU A 246 13.72 26.89 6.44
CA GLU A 246 14.47 28.16 6.49
C GLU A 246 14.82 28.68 5.09
N GLN A 247 14.98 27.78 4.11
CA GLN A 247 15.29 28.12 2.72
C GLN A 247 14.04 28.39 1.85
N LEU A 248 12.82 28.20 2.37
CA LEU A 248 11.55 28.48 1.66
C LEU A 248 10.78 29.65 2.31
N PRO A 249 11.34 30.87 2.40
CA PRO A 249 10.65 32.00 3.04
C PRO A 249 9.36 32.38 2.30
N GLU A 250 9.30 32.15 0.99
CA GLU A 250 8.13 32.41 0.14
C GLU A 250 6.92 31.54 0.51
N LEU A 251 7.16 30.39 1.14
CA LEU A 251 6.13 29.45 1.58
C LEU A 251 5.88 29.52 3.09
N ALA A 252 6.49 30.45 3.83
CA ALA A 252 6.47 30.48 5.29
C ALA A 252 5.05 30.46 5.91
N GLY A 253 4.07 31.09 5.27
CA GLY A 253 2.66 31.08 5.68
C GLY A 253 1.85 29.85 5.24
N GLN A 254 2.44 28.98 4.43
CA GLN A 254 1.83 27.78 3.83
C GLN A 254 2.53 26.48 4.27
N LEU A 255 3.58 26.58 5.11
CA LEU A 255 4.29 25.43 5.62
C LEU A 255 3.38 24.61 6.56
N PRO A 256 3.41 23.28 6.46
CA PRO A 256 2.72 22.43 7.43
C PRO A 256 3.27 22.66 8.84
N PRO A 257 2.46 22.36 9.89
CA PRO A 257 2.95 22.32 11.25
C PRO A 257 4.11 21.32 11.36
N VAL A 258 5.03 21.61 12.29
CA VAL A 258 6.15 20.69 12.57
C VAL A 258 5.59 19.44 13.23
N GLU A 259 5.87 18.30 12.63
CA GLU A 259 5.49 16.96 13.09
C GLU A 259 6.74 16.20 13.57
N THR A 260 6.58 14.91 13.85
CA THR A 260 7.70 14.04 14.25
C THR A 260 8.78 14.01 13.17
N ALA A 261 10.04 14.17 13.57
CA ALA A 261 11.17 14.19 12.66
C ALA A 261 11.34 12.85 11.91
N PRO A 262 11.73 12.84 10.62
CA PRO A 262 11.84 11.63 9.82
C PRO A 262 12.74 10.55 10.42
N GLU A 263 13.85 10.93 11.05
CA GLU A 263 14.79 10.03 11.72
C GLU A 263 14.18 9.35 12.94
N GLN A 264 13.32 10.04 13.68
CA GLN A 264 12.60 9.47 14.81
C GLN A 264 11.54 8.47 14.31
N ILE A 265 10.79 8.81 13.25
CA ILE A 265 9.84 7.88 12.62
C ILE A 265 10.57 6.61 12.14
N ALA A 266 11.75 6.75 11.52
CA ALA A 266 12.56 5.62 11.08
C ALA A 266 13.04 4.74 12.25
N ALA A 267 13.47 5.37 13.35
CA ALA A 267 13.89 4.67 14.57
C ALA A 267 12.74 3.87 15.21
N ASP A 268 11.57 4.49 15.33
CA ASP A 268 10.37 3.88 15.90
C ASP A 268 9.87 2.72 15.05
N LEU A 269 9.85 2.91 13.72
CA LEU A 269 9.54 1.87 12.76
C LEU A 269 10.49 0.67 12.93
N ALA A 270 11.79 0.92 13.05
CA ALA A 270 12.78 -0.13 13.23
C ALA A 270 12.58 -0.89 14.56
N ALA A 271 12.32 -0.16 15.64
CA ALA A 271 12.01 -0.75 16.95
C ALA A 271 10.78 -1.66 16.90
N GLN A 272 9.70 -1.20 16.27
CA GLN A 272 8.46 -1.97 16.14
C GLN A 272 8.62 -3.21 15.26
N LEU A 273 9.36 -3.11 14.15
CA LEU A 273 9.65 -4.26 13.27
C LEU A 273 10.54 -5.30 13.95
N ARG A 274 11.47 -4.89 14.83
CA ARG A 274 12.28 -5.80 15.65
C ARG A 274 11.46 -6.51 16.73
N GLY A 275 10.58 -5.78 17.42
CA GLY A 275 9.88 -6.26 18.62
C GLY A 275 8.98 -7.50 18.44
N ARG A 276 8.54 -7.83 17.21
CA ARG A 276 7.64 -8.97 16.94
C ARG A 276 8.27 -10.16 16.23
N ARG A 277 9.51 -10.06 15.74
CA ARG A 277 10.21 -11.22 15.17
C ARG A 277 10.86 -12.03 16.28
N ARG A 278 10.21 -13.15 16.67
CA ARG A 278 10.75 -14.11 17.64
C ARG A 278 12.18 -14.50 17.25
N GLY A 279 13.17 -14.06 18.02
CA GLY A 279 14.58 -14.43 17.86
C GLY A 279 15.51 -13.44 17.14
N GLU A 280 15.01 -12.32 16.59
CA GLU A 280 15.83 -11.31 15.87
C GLU A 280 16.12 -10.04 16.70
N GLY A 281 16.11 -10.13 18.03
CA GLY A 281 16.19 -8.98 18.95
C GLY A 281 17.51 -8.18 18.95
N LYS A 282 18.47 -8.47 18.07
CA LYS A 282 19.80 -7.82 18.04
C LYS A 282 20.35 -7.50 16.64
N GLY A 283 19.54 -7.56 15.58
CA GLY A 283 19.99 -7.35 14.20
C GLY A 283 19.35 -6.15 13.49
N LYS A 284 19.87 -5.83 12.30
CA LYS A 284 19.21 -4.91 11.37
C LYS A 284 17.87 -5.51 10.89
N VAL A 285 16.87 -4.67 10.69
CA VAL A 285 15.56 -5.04 10.14
C VAL A 285 15.73 -5.53 8.71
N THR A 286 15.25 -6.73 8.41
CA THR A 286 15.37 -7.35 7.07
C THR A 286 14.15 -7.13 6.17
N THR A 287 13.09 -6.51 6.69
CA THR A 287 11.99 -6.03 5.84
C THR A 287 12.51 -4.87 4.99
N PRO A 288 12.44 -4.93 3.65
CA PRO A 288 12.99 -3.89 2.78
C PRO A 288 12.22 -2.58 2.95
N LEU A 289 12.97 -1.47 3.00
CA LEU A 289 12.45 -0.13 3.22
C LEU A 289 12.72 0.79 2.03
N ALA A 290 11.66 1.32 1.42
CA ALA A 290 11.73 2.36 0.41
C ALA A 290 11.50 3.70 1.10
N VAL A 291 12.49 4.58 1.12
CA VAL A 291 12.36 5.92 1.72
C VAL A 291 12.13 6.91 0.59
N ALA A 292 10.97 7.55 0.57
CA ALA A 292 10.56 8.43 -0.50
C ALA A 292 10.41 9.85 0.00
N ILE A 293 11.32 10.74 -0.40
CA ILE A 293 11.22 12.18 -0.21
C ILE A 293 10.10 12.66 -1.15
N THR A 294 8.98 13.08 -0.57
CA THR A 294 7.81 13.55 -1.32
C THR A 294 7.96 15.03 -1.67
N LYS A 295 6.97 15.59 -2.37
CA LYS A 295 6.90 17.01 -2.73
C LYS A 295 8.18 17.53 -3.41
N SER A 296 8.86 16.66 -4.17
CA SER A 296 10.13 17.02 -4.84
C SER A 296 9.96 18.15 -5.88
N ASP A 297 8.72 18.44 -6.27
CA ASP A 297 8.34 19.59 -7.08
C ASP A 297 8.62 20.93 -6.41
N VAL A 298 8.52 21.02 -5.08
CA VAL A 298 8.88 22.22 -4.31
C VAL A 298 10.39 22.47 -4.36
N LEU A 299 11.17 21.40 -4.53
CA LEU A 299 12.62 21.40 -4.45
C LEU A 299 13.30 21.58 -5.81
N ARG A 300 12.53 21.77 -6.89
CA ARG A 300 13.05 21.77 -8.28
C ARG A 300 14.17 22.77 -8.53
N SER A 301 14.11 23.94 -7.89
CA SER A 301 15.13 24.99 -8.01
C SER A 301 16.48 24.60 -7.40
N TRP A 302 16.50 23.60 -6.52
CA TRP A 302 17.70 23.15 -5.80
C TRP A 302 18.23 21.82 -6.29
N LEU A 303 17.50 21.15 -7.18
CA LEU A 303 18.01 19.95 -7.84
C LEU A 303 19.16 20.35 -8.77
N PRO A 304 20.34 19.69 -8.67
CA PRO A 304 21.43 19.92 -9.61
C PRO A 304 20.98 19.75 -11.06
N HIS A 305 21.52 20.55 -11.97
CA HIS A 305 21.23 20.42 -13.39
C HIS A 305 21.54 19.00 -13.88
N GLY A 306 20.55 18.34 -14.49
CA GLY A 306 20.67 16.96 -14.96
C GLY A 306 20.45 15.88 -13.90
N SER A 307 20.06 16.24 -12.67
CA SER A 307 19.74 15.28 -11.61
C SER A 307 18.71 14.24 -12.07
N ALA A 308 18.93 12.99 -11.66
CA ALA A 308 18.01 11.91 -11.94
C ALA A 308 16.63 12.13 -11.30
N LEU A 309 16.57 12.94 -10.23
CA LEU A 309 15.35 13.25 -9.48
C LEU A 309 14.37 14.13 -10.26
N GLY A 310 14.88 15.00 -11.14
CA GLY A 310 14.07 15.94 -11.90
C GLY A 310 13.44 15.37 -13.18
N ARG A 311 13.85 14.16 -13.59
CA ARG A 311 13.45 13.53 -14.85
C ARG A 311 12.54 12.32 -14.63
N PRO A 312 11.55 12.08 -15.52
CA PRO A 312 10.79 10.83 -15.52
C PRO A 312 11.71 9.62 -15.73
N ALA A 313 11.38 8.51 -15.11
CA ALA A 313 12.13 7.28 -15.32
C ALA A 313 11.78 6.66 -16.69
N VAL A 314 12.80 6.20 -17.41
CA VAL A 314 12.57 5.46 -18.67
C VAL A 314 12.29 4.01 -18.33
N ARG A 315 11.03 3.59 -18.53
CA ARG A 315 10.56 2.23 -18.21
C ARG A 315 10.26 1.48 -19.52
N ALA A 316 11.12 0.51 -19.86
CA ALA A 316 10.94 -0.36 -21.02
C ALA A 316 10.42 -1.74 -20.56
N GLY A 317 9.33 -1.75 -19.80
CA GLY A 317 8.76 -2.96 -19.18
C GLY A 317 9.58 -3.58 -18.07
N ALA A 318 10.65 -2.92 -17.61
CA ALA A 318 11.50 -3.36 -16.52
C ALA A 318 11.95 -2.17 -15.66
N LEU A 319 12.20 -2.44 -14.37
CA LEU A 319 12.84 -1.48 -13.47
C LEU A 319 14.31 -1.34 -13.87
N ASP A 320 14.80 -0.11 -14.06
CA ASP A 320 16.20 0.16 -14.34
C ASP A 320 16.96 0.34 -13.03
N ASP A 321 17.83 -0.62 -12.70
CA ASP A 321 18.59 -0.61 -11.46
C ASP A 321 19.68 0.49 -11.45
N SER A 322 20.22 0.85 -12.62
CA SER A 322 21.21 1.93 -12.72
C SER A 322 20.56 3.30 -12.50
N ASP A 323 19.38 3.53 -13.04
CA ASP A 323 18.60 4.76 -12.75
C ASP A 323 18.21 4.84 -11.28
N ARG A 324 17.81 3.71 -10.67
CA ARG A 324 17.53 3.64 -9.22
C ARG A 324 18.76 4.04 -8.39
N ILE A 325 19.94 3.51 -8.71
CA ILE A 325 21.18 3.84 -7.99
C ILE A 325 21.49 5.34 -8.09
N ALA A 326 21.31 5.94 -9.28
CA ALA A 326 21.53 7.37 -9.47
C ALA A 326 20.55 8.21 -8.63
N VAL A 327 19.27 7.84 -8.62
CA VAL A 327 18.25 8.49 -7.77
C VAL A 327 18.60 8.37 -6.29
N ASP A 328 19.02 7.19 -5.84
CA ASP A 328 19.41 6.95 -4.45
C ASP A 328 20.62 7.82 -4.06
N GLN A 329 21.62 7.95 -4.93
CA GLN A 329 22.79 8.80 -4.71
C GLN A 329 22.44 10.29 -4.64
N ASP A 330 21.64 10.79 -5.59
CA ASP A 330 21.19 12.18 -5.60
C ASP A 330 20.36 12.49 -4.33
N ALA A 331 19.48 11.57 -3.91
CA ALA A 331 18.68 11.72 -2.70
C ALA A 331 19.55 11.71 -1.43
N ARG A 332 20.63 10.92 -1.38
CA ARG A 332 21.58 10.94 -0.26
C ARG A 332 22.27 12.31 -0.16
N ALA A 333 22.73 12.85 -1.29
CA ALA A 333 23.38 14.16 -1.31
C ALA A 333 22.45 15.27 -0.79
N LEU A 334 21.15 15.23 -1.15
CA LEU A 334 20.16 16.16 -0.63
C LEU A 334 19.93 16.03 0.87
N LEU A 335 19.85 14.79 1.40
CA LEU A 335 19.73 14.59 2.84
C LEU A 335 20.98 15.06 3.59
N ASP A 336 22.17 14.77 3.08
CA ASP A 336 23.43 15.26 3.65
C ASP A 336 23.46 16.80 3.74
N GLU A 337 22.91 17.49 2.75
CA GLU A 337 22.77 18.96 2.75
C GLU A 337 21.70 19.45 3.74
N TRP A 338 20.54 18.79 3.83
CA TRP A 338 19.40 19.29 4.62
C TRP A 338 19.43 18.89 6.09
N ASP A 339 19.83 17.68 6.42
CA ASP A 339 19.81 17.14 7.78
C ASP A 339 21.20 16.72 8.29
N GLY A 340 22.26 16.97 7.51
CA GLY A 340 23.62 16.55 7.86
C GLY A 340 23.81 15.04 7.82
N GLY A 341 22.97 14.31 7.08
CA GLY A 341 22.99 12.86 6.90
C GLY A 341 22.42 12.07 8.09
N VAL A 342 21.65 12.72 8.97
CA VAL A 342 21.11 12.10 10.20
C VAL A 342 20.16 10.97 9.87
N LEU A 343 19.17 11.21 9.00
CA LEU A 343 18.23 10.18 8.56
C LEU A 343 18.97 9.03 7.88
N TYR A 344 19.91 9.32 6.98
CA TYR A 344 20.67 8.27 6.30
C TYR A 344 21.43 7.37 7.27
N ARG A 345 22.15 7.96 8.25
CA ARG A 345 22.87 7.18 9.28
C ARG A 345 21.92 6.35 10.15
N GLN A 346 20.74 6.88 10.48
CA GLN A 346 19.71 6.13 11.19
C GLN A 346 19.27 4.90 10.39
N LEU A 347 18.95 5.10 9.10
CA LEU A 347 18.52 4.03 8.20
C LEU A 347 19.60 2.96 8.03
N ASP A 348 20.84 3.37 7.79
CA ASP A 348 21.97 2.44 7.66
C ASP A 348 22.20 1.65 8.94
N ARG A 349 22.05 2.26 10.13
CA ARG A 349 22.18 1.52 11.40
C ARG A 349 21.08 0.48 11.57
N ASP A 350 19.84 0.80 11.19
CA ASP A 350 18.67 0.00 11.57
C ASP A 350 18.21 -1.01 10.52
N PHE A 351 18.41 -0.75 9.22
CA PHE A 351 17.83 -1.54 8.14
C PHE A 351 18.90 -2.26 7.32
N ALA A 352 18.69 -3.56 7.08
CA ALA A 352 19.61 -4.38 6.30
C ALA A 352 19.54 -4.01 4.81
N GLU A 353 18.40 -3.48 4.37
CA GLU A 353 18.14 -3.16 2.99
C GLU A 353 17.16 -1.98 2.87
N PHE A 354 17.64 -0.88 2.29
CA PHE A 354 16.82 0.27 1.95
C PHE A 354 17.30 0.95 0.67
N SER A 355 16.44 1.75 0.05
CA SER A 355 16.79 2.63 -1.08
C SER A 355 16.04 3.95 -0.92
N LEU A 356 16.72 5.04 -1.23
CA LEU A 356 16.14 6.38 -1.25
C LEU A 356 15.52 6.68 -2.62
N PHE A 357 14.44 7.45 -2.61
CA PHE A 357 13.71 7.92 -3.77
C PHE A 357 13.28 9.38 -3.55
N CYS A 358 13.11 10.11 -4.64
CA CYS A 358 12.38 11.38 -4.63
C CYS A 358 11.21 11.29 -5.60
N LEU A 359 10.06 11.83 -5.19
CA LEU A 359 8.86 11.81 -5.99
C LEU A 359 8.00 13.05 -5.77
N SER A 360 7.17 13.35 -6.77
CA SER A 360 6.10 14.32 -6.68
C SER A 360 4.81 13.69 -7.17
N ALA A 361 3.80 13.61 -6.30
CA ALA A 361 2.50 13.06 -6.69
C ALA A 361 1.71 14.04 -7.58
N LEU A 362 1.83 15.35 -7.33
CA LEU A 362 1.09 16.39 -8.06
C LEU A 362 1.88 16.98 -9.23
N GLY A 363 3.21 16.87 -9.23
CA GLY A 363 4.10 17.44 -10.24
C GLY A 363 4.45 18.90 -10.04
N SER A 364 3.60 19.62 -9.31
CA SER A 364 3.73 21.03 -8.91
C SER A 364 3.02 21.28 -7.57
N PRO A 365 3.42 22.33 -6.82
CA PRO A 365 2.79 22.65 -5.55
C PRO A 365 1.30 23.02 -5.72
N PRO A 366 0.47 22.85 -4.68
CA PRO A 366 -0.89 23.37 -4.65
C PRO A 366 -0.94 24.90 -4.85
N PRO A 367 -2.05 25.46 -5.34
CA PRO A 367 -2.20 26.91 -5.48
C PRO A 367 -2.10 27.63 -4.13
N ALA A 368 -1.30 28.70 -4.06
CA ALA A 368 -1.11 29.50 -2.86
C ALA A 368 -2.43 30.05 -2.25
N GLU A 369 -3.35 30.49 -3.11
CA GLU A 369 -4.65 31.05 -2.75
C GLU A 369 -5.67 29.96 -2.30
N SER A 370 -5.40 28.69 -2.61
CA SER A 370 -6.34 27.57 -2.34
C SER A 370 -5.56 26.28 -2.05
N PRO A 371 -4.94 26.16 -0.86
CA PRO A 371 -4.08 25.02 -0.51
C PRO A 371 -4.82 23.67 -0.41
N SER A 372 -6.16 23.68 -0.39
CA SER A 372 -7.02 22.50 -0.45
C SER A 372 -7.17 21.93 -1.86
N ASP A 373 -6.71 22.65 -2.88
CA ASP A 373 -6.99 22.34 -4.27
C ASP A 373 -5.75 21.71 -4.92
N ALA A 374 -6.00 20.77 -5.84
CA ALA A 374 -4.95 20.27 -6.71
C ALA A 374 -4.57 21.34 -7.75
N PRO A 375 -3.38 21.24 -8.37
CA PRO A 375 -3.00 22.15 -9.46
C PRO A 375 -4.07 22.19 -10.56
N LYS A 376 -4.34 23.38 -11.11
CA LYS A 376 -5.34 23.56 -12.19
C LYS A 376 -5.07 22.70 -13.43
N SER A 377 -3.82 22.31 -13.66
CA SER A 377 -3.43 21.41 -14.75
C SER A 377 -3.74 19.94 -14.49
N GLY A 378 -4.29 19.60 -13.32
CA GLY A 378 -4.36 18.25 -12.78
C GLY A 378 -3.00 17.73 -12.29
N PRO A 379 -2.99 16.62 -11.55
CA PRO A 379 -1.76 15.94 -11.13
C PRO A 379 -0.89 15.51 -12.32
N ARG A 380 0.41 15.83 -12.26
CA ARG A 380 1.44 15.40 -13.22
C ARG A 380 2.57 14.67 -12.50
N PRO A 381 2.34 13.42 -12.08
CA PRO A 381 3.26 12.73 -11.20
C PRO A 381 4.66 12.56 -11.78
N LEU A 382 5.65 12.59 -10.90
CA LEU A 382 7.03 12.30 -11.19
C LEU A 382 7.51 11.19 -10.24
N ARG A 383 7.89 10.05 -10.81
CA ARG A 383 8.50 8.90 -10.10
C ARG A 383 7.68 8.36 -8.92
N VAL A 384 6.37 8.58 -8.90
CA VAL A 384 5.48 8.16 -7.81
C VAL A 384 5.47 6.63 -7.63
N GLU A 385 5.68 5.90 -8.72
CA GLU A 385 5.71 4.45 -8.78
C GLU A 385 7.01 3.82 -8.28
N ASP A 386 8.13 4.56 -8.29
CA ASP A 386 9.48 4.03 -8.09
C ASP A 386 9.63 3.23 -6.78
N PRO A 387 9.15 3.72 -5.61
CA PRO A 387 9.25 2.98 -4.34
C PRO A 387 8.56 1.61 -4.39
N LEU A 388 7.34 1.57 -4.92
CA LEU A 388 6.57 0.32 -5.03
C LEU A 388 7.23 -0.62 -6.03
N LEU A 389 7.61 -0.14 -7.21
CA LEU A 389 8.22 -0.98 -8.24
C LEU A 389 9.54 -1.60 -7.76
N TRP A 390 10.33 -0.87 -6.97
CA TRP A 390 11.51 -1.42 -6.33
C TRP A 390 11.17 -2.55 -5.37
N LEU A 391 10.21 -2.35 -4.46
CA LEU A 391 9.77 -3.41 -3.52
C LEU A 391 9.25 -4.65 -4.26
N LEU A 392 8.50 -4.47 -5.35
CA LEU A 392 8.02 -5.56 -6.19
C LEU A 392 9.17 -6.27 -6.94
N GLY A 393 10.14 -5.52 -7.45
CA GLY A 393 11.34 -6.03 -8.11
C GLY A 393 12.22 -6.87 -7.17
N ARG A 394 12.44 -6.41 -5.92
CA ARG A 394 13.17 -7.15 -4.87
C ARG A 394 12.54 -8.49 -4.53
N ARG A 395 11.24 -8.64 -4.77
CA ARG A 395 10.50 -9.89 -4.55
C ARG A 395 10.29 -10.70 -5.83
N GLY A 396 10.95 -10.34 -6.94
CA GLY A 396 10.88 -11.06 -8.21
C GLY A 396 9.51 -11.03 -8.88
N LEU A 397 8.70 -10.00 -8.59
CA LEU A 397 7.38 -9.80 -9.20
C LEU A 397 7.42 -8.97 -10.49
N LEU A 398 8.49 -8.21 -10.68
CA LEU A 398 8.76 -7.40 -11.85
C LEU A 398 10.18 -7.69 -12.38
N PRO A 399 10.39 -7.62 -13.69
CA PRO A 399 11.72 -7.72 -14.26
C PRO A 399 12.56 -6.49 -13.87
N VAL A 400 13.83 -6.74 -13.56
CA VAL A 400 14.81 -5.70 -13.22
C VAL A 400 15.95 -5.78 -14.24
N ARG A 401 16.18 -4.67 -14.94
CA ARG A 401 17.31 -4.51 -15.85
C ARG A 401 18.51 -4.02 -15.04
N THR A 402 19.55 -4.84 -15.03
CA THR A 402 20.88 -4.47 -14.54
C THR A 402 21.79 -4.13 -15.71
N ALA A 403 22.88 -3.39 -15.47
CA ALA A 403 23.90 -3.10 -16.47
C ALA A 403 24.43 -4.37 -17.18
N ARG A 404 24.46 -5.50 -16.45
CA ARG A 404 24.92 -6.81 -16.98
C ARG A 404 23.92 -7.45 -17.95
N THR A 405 22.61 -7.27 -17.73
CA THR A 405 21.55 -7.77 -18.64
C THR A 405 21.38 -6.91 -19.89
N ALA A 406 21.67 -5.61 -19.82
CA ALA A 406 21.57 -4.71 -20.97
C ALA A 406 22.60 -5.03 -22.08
N ARG A 407 23.78 -5.54 -21.72
CA ARG A 407 24.83 -5.96 -22.68
C ARG A 407 24.43 -7.19 -23.50
N LYS A 408 23.70 -8.16 -22.93
CA LYS A 408 23.27 -9.37 -23.63
C LYS A 408 22.13 -9.18 -24.63
N GLY A 409 21.36 -8.09 -24.52
CA GLY A 409 20.25 -7.78 -25.44
C GLY A 409 20.66 -6.94 -26.65
N ARG A 410 21.95 -6.59 -26.79
CA ARG A 410 22.49 -5.73 -27.87
C ARG A 410 23.34 -6.47 -28.90
N GLU A 411 23.53 -7.78 -28.77
CA GLU A 411 24.09 -8.59 -29.86
C GLU A 411 22.96 -8.93 -30.85
N PRO A 412 22.99 -8.40 -32.08
CA PRO A 412 22.12 -8.91 -33.13
C PRO A 412 22.55 -10.36 -33.42
N ARG A 413 21.56 -11.27 -33.49
CA ARG A 413 21.78 -12.58 -34.11
C ARG A 413 21.87 -12.44 -35.61
#